data_AF-A0A226NFX9-F1
#
_entry.id   AF-A0A226NFX9-F1
#
_cell.length_a   1.000
_cell.length_b   1.000
_cell.length_c   1.000
_cell.angle_alpha   90.00
_cell.angle_beta   90.00
_cell.angle_gamma   90.00
#
_symmetry.space_group_name_H-M   'P 1'
#
loop_
_entity.id
_entity.type
_entity.pdbx_description
1 polymer ?
#
loop_
_entity_poly.entity_id
_entity_poly.type
_entity_poly.pdbx_seq_one_letter_code
_entity_poly.pdbx_strand_id
1 'polypeptide(L)'
;METLILTPPPGTADIDKEGEEGRKAREVCFINIQRELRIRGVFLRHEFPAVYEQLCDFVESNKRFTPTTIYPIDKRTGKQFMCMIMAASEPRTLDWVASPNLLDDIM
;
A
#
# COMPACT_ATOMS: atom_id res chain seq x y z
N MET A 1 -1.09 7.99 -17.80
CA MET A 1 -1.55 7.99 -16.38
C MET A 1 -0.46 7.29 -15.60
N GLU A 2 0.14 7.93 -14.60
CA GLU A 2 1.19 7.32 -13.79
C GLU A 2 0.57 6.31 -12.81
N THR A 3 1.28 5.21 -12.54
CA THR A 3 0.87 4.18 -11.59
C THR A 3 1.92 4.06 -10.48
N LEU A 4 1.50 4.18 -9.23
CA LEU A 4 2.29 3.97 -8.03
C LEU A 4 1.82 2.71 -7.30
N ILE A 5 2.69 1.72 -7.19
CA ILE A 5 2.41 0.48 -6.44
C ILE A 5 3.15 0.54 -5.11
N LEU A 6 2.40 0.49 -4.00
CA LEU A 6 2.93 0.54 -2.64
C LEU A 6 2.89 -0.86 -2.02
N THR A 7 4.06 -1.48 -1.90
CA THR A 7 4.28 -2.77 -1.26
C THR A 7 4.99 -2.61 0.09
N PRO A 8 4.94 -3.64 0.96
CA PRO A 8 5.77 -3.69 2.15
C PRO A 8 7.26 -3.52 1.78
N PRO A 9 7.99 -2.61 2.44
CA PRO A 9 9.39 -2.40 2.11
C PRO A 9 10.24 -3.62 2.50
N PRO A 10 11.37 -3.86 1.80
CA PRO A 10 12.31 -4.91 2.18
C PRO A 10 12.78 -4.70 3.63
N GLY A 11 12.80 -5.78 4.42
CA GLY A 11 13.06 -5.71 5.87
C GLY A 11 11.80 -5.76 6.75
N THR A 12 10.60 -5.85 6.16
CA THR A 12 9.34 -6.14 6.88
C THR A 12 8.98 -7.63 6.84
N ALA A 13 9.97 -8.53 6.88
CA ALA A 13 9.75 -9.98 6.83
C ALA A 13 8.83 -10.49 7.96
N ASP A 14 8.80 -9.76 9.08
CA ASP A 14 8.01 -10.06 10.26
C ASP A 14 6.57 -9.53 10.20
N ILE A 15 6.11 -8.96 9.08
CA ILE A 15 4.80 -8.30 8.97
C ILE A 15 3.62 -9.23 9.31
N ASP A 16 3.82 -10.54 9.07
CA ASP A 16 2.88 -11.62 9.36
C ASP A 16 2.95 -12.13 10.80
N LYS A 17 3.99 -11.79 11.55
CA LYS A 17 4.10 -12.20 12.95
C LYS A 17 3.07 -11.49 13.83
N GLU A 18 2.59 -12.21 14.85
CA GLU A 18 1.84 -11.63 15.94
C GLU A 18 2.77 -10.96 16.97
N GLY A 19 2.21 -10.11 17.82
CA GLY A 19 2.95 -9.40 18.86
C GLY A 19 3.74 -8.19 18.37
N GLU A 20 4.67 -7.73 19.21
CA GLU A 20 5.36 -6.44 19.06
C GLU A 20 6.29 -6.38 17.84
N GLU A 21 6.95 -7.48 17.48
CA GLU A 21 7.82 -7.54 16.29
C GLU A 21 7.02 -7.31 15.00
N GLY A 22 5.88 -7.99 14.87
CA GLY A 22 5.01 -7.80 13.72
C GLY A 22 4.35 -6.44 13.71
N ARG A 23 3.95 -5.89 14.88
CA ARG A 23 3.41 -4.52 14.95
C ARG A 23 4.42 -3.51 14.42
N LYS A 24 5.69 -3.59 14.84
CA LYS A 24 6.77 -2.72 14.35
C LYS A 24 6.97 -2.83 12.84
N ALA A 25 6.95 -4.05 12.28
CA ALA A 25 7.05 -4.25 10.84
C ALA A 25 5.88 -3.59 10.08
N ARG A 26 4.65 -3.70 10.62
CA ARG A 26 3.46 -3.04 10.04
C ARG A 26 3.51 -1.53 10.18
N GLU A 27 3.98 -1.00 11.32
CA GLU A 27 4.21 0.45 11.51
C GLU A 27 5.17 1.00 10.46
N VAL A 28 6.28 0.31 10.21
CA VAL A 28 7.26 0.69 9.18
C VAL A 28 6.61 0.72 7.79
N CYS A 29 5.82 -0.30 7.46
CA CYS A 29 5.07 -0.34 6.20
C CYS A 29 4.09 0.84 6.07
N PHE A 30 3.33 1.14 7.13
CA PHE A 30 2.39 2.25 7.16
C PHE A 30 3.07 3.62 6.99
N ILE A 31 4.21 3.84 7.67
CA ILE A 31 5.01 5.06 7.55
C ILE A 31 5.51 5.22 6.11
N ASN A 32 5.95 4.13 5.47
CA ASN A 32 6.41 4.17 4.09
C ASN A 32 5.29 4.58 3.12
N ILE A 33 4.11 3.98 3.25
CA ILE A 33 2.92 4.30 2.45
C ILE A 33 2.54 5.77 2.61
N GLN A 34 2.46 6.25 3.84
CA GLN A 34 2.16 7.65 4.11
C GLN A 34 3.22 8.59 3.52
N ARG A 35 4.50 8.23 3.61
CA ARG A 35 5.59 9.05 3.09
C ARG A 35 5.51 9.20 1.57
N GLU A 36 5.32 8.11 0.83
CA GLU A 36 5.23 8.13 -0.63
C GLU A 36 4.07 9.00 -1.15
N LEU A 37 2.93 8.94 -0.47
CA LEU A 37 1.77 9.77 -0.78
C LEU A 37 1.99 11.23 -0.37
N ARG A 38 2.57 11.48 0.80
CA ARG A 38 2.83 12.83 1.30
C ARG A 38 3.83 13.60 0.44
N ILE A 39 4.83 12.95 -0.16
CA ILE A 39 5.77 13.58 -1.11
C ILE A 39 5.03 14.14 -2.34
N ARG A 40 3.90 13.55 -2.71
CA ARG A 40 3.00 13.99 -3.80
C ARG A 40 1.88 14.93 -3.30
N GLY A 41 1.94 15.34 -2.04
CA GLY A 41 0.94 16.21 -1.41
C GLY A 41 -0.38 15.53 -1.08
N VAL A 42 -0.40 14.20 -1.01
CA VAL A 42 -1.60 13.41 -0.71
C VAL A 42 -1.63 13.06 0.78
N PHE A 43 -2.72 13.42 1.45
CA PHE A 43 -2.93 13.14 2.88
C PHE A 43 -4.04 12.11 3.05
N LEU A 44 -3.65 10.83 3.21
CA LEU A 44 -4.59 9.70 3.35
C LEU A 44 -5.72 9.96 4.35
N ARG A 45 -5.40 10.48 5.54
CA ARG A 45 -6.41 10.72 6.58
C ARG A 45 -7.51 11.69 6.15
N HIS A 46 -7.20 12.65 5.28
CA HIS A 46 -8.16 13.66 4.82
C HIS A 46 -8.85 13.25 3.51
N GLU A 47 -8.08 12.70 2.57
CA GLU A 47 -8.57 12.40 1.22
C GLU A 47 -9.17 10.99 1.11
N PHE A 48 -8.66 10.03 1.89
CA PHE A 48 -9.05 8.61 1.85
C PHE A 48 -9.15 8.02 3.27
N PRO A 49 -10.06 8.55 4.13
CA PRO A 49 -10.13 8.16 5.54
C PRO A 49 -10.38 6.67 5.77
N ALA A 50 -11.16 6.02 4.91
CA ALA A 50 -11.41 4.58 5.00
C ALA A 50 -10.14 3.74 4.78
N VAL A 51 -9.29 4.14 3.82
CA VAL A 51 -8.00 3.46 3.55
C VAL A 51 -7.02 3.70 4.71
N TYR A 52 -7.03 4.91 5.27
CA TYR A 52 -6.24 5.23 6.46
C TYR A 52 -6.65 4.35 7.65
N GLU A 53 -7.95 4.19 7.90
CA GLU A 53 -8.47 3.34 8.97
C GLU A 53 -8.09 1.86 8.77
N GLN A 54 -8.18 1.34 7.54
CA GLN A 54 -7.72 -0.02 7.22
C GLN A 54 -6.24 -0.23 7.50
N LEU A 55 -5.40 0.76 7.22
CA LEU A 55 -3.97 0.71 7.53
C LEU A 55 -3.71 0.76 9.05
N CYS A 56 -4.48 1.54 9.80
CA CYS A 56 -4.42 1.55 11.27
C CYS A 56 -4.83 0.19 11.85
N ASP A 57 -5.97 -0.35 11.40
CA ASP A 57 -6.46 -1.69 11.78
C ASP A 57 -5.42 -2.79 11.49
N PHE A 58 -4.74 -2.68 10.33
CA PHE A 58 -3.67 -3.58 9.97
C PHE A 58 -2.51 -3.50 10.96
N VAL A 59 -2.03 -2.30 11.29
CA VAL A 59 -0.95 -2.10 12.27
C VAL A 59 -1.32 -2.70 13.62
N GLU A 60 -2.44 -2.26 14.19
CA GLU A 60 -2.87 -2.58 15.55
C GLU A 60 -3.29 -4.05 15.72
N SER A 61 -4.07 -4.58 14.79
CA SER A 61 -4.75 -5.87 14.94
C SER A 61 -4.31 -6.93 13.94
N ASN A 62 -3.31 -6.66 13.10
CA ASN A 62 -2.92 -7.51 11.96
C ASN A 62 -4.10 -7.83 11.02
N LYS A 63 -5.11 -6.96 10.99
CA LYS A 63 -6.30 -7.14 10.16
C LYS A 63 -5.92 -6.94 8.70
N ARG A 64 -5.85 -8.05 7.97
CA ARG A 64 -5.53 -8.05 6.54
C ARG A 64 -6.63 -7.38 5.75
N PHE A 65 -6.24 -6.72 4.66
CA PHE A 65 -7.16 -6.09 3.73
C PHE A 65 -6.75 -6.39 2.29
N THR A 66 -7.73 -6.44 1.41
CA THR A 66 -7.50 -6.67 -0.01
C THR A 66 -6.73 -5.49 -0.63
N PRO A 67 -5.87 -5.73 -1.63
CA PRO A 67 -5.23 -4.65 -2.38
C PRO A 67 -6.23 -3.55 -2.74
N THR A 68 -5.93 -2.32 -2.33
CA THR A 68 -6.85 -1.19 -2.50
C THR A 68 -6.27 -0.22 -3.51
N THR A 69 -7.06 0.12 -4.53
CA THR A 69 -6.68 1.09 -5.56
C THR A 69 -7.42 2.40 -5.31
N ILE A 70 -6.66 3.49 -5.26
CA ILE A 70 -7.16 4.86 -5.14
C ILE A 70 -6.60 5.71 -6.28
N TYR A 71 -7.26 6.84 -6.55
CA TYR A 71 -6.87 7.75 -7.63
C TYR A 71 -6.62 9.19 -7.13
N PRO A 72 -5.54 9.41 -6.37
CA PRO A 72 -5.17 10.73 -5.91
C PRO A 72 -4.72 11.68 -7.02
N ILE A 73 -4.74 12.98 -6.70
CA ILE A 73 -4.14 14.05 -7.51
C ILE A 73 -2.77 14.37 -6.93
N ASP A 74 -1.71 14.25 -7.72
CA ASP A 74 -0.40 14.73 -7.35
C ASP A 74 -0.40 16.26 -7.32
N LYS A 75 -0.27 16.85 -6.13
CA LYS A 75 -0.32 18.30 -5.93
C LYS A 75 0.86 19.03 -6.58
N ARG A 76 1.98 18.34 -6.85
CA ARG A 76 3.12 18.96 -7.58
C ARG A 76 2.81 19.18 -9.05
N THR A 77 2.10 18.25 -9.68
CA THR A 77 1.88 18.25 -11.13
C THR A 77 0.45 18.59 -11.54
N GLY A 78 -0.50 18.52 -10.60
CA GLY A 78 -1.94 18.68 -10.84
C GLY A 78 -2.57 17.50 -11.56
N LYS A 79 -1.83 16.41 -11.80
CA LYS A 79 -2.30 15.24 -12.55
C LYS A 79 -2.75 14.12 -11.61
N GLN A 80 -3.79 13.41 -12.03
CA GLN A 80 -4.24 12.19 -11.35
C GLN A 80 -3.28 11.04 -11.65
N PHE A 81 -3.02 10.23 -10.62
CA PHE A 81 -2.26 8.99 -10.74
C PHE A 81 -3.02 7.85 -10.08
N MET A 82 -2.79 6.62 -10.54
CA MET A 82 -3.32 5.43 -9.88
C MET A 82 -2.37 5.06 -8.74
N CYS A 83 -2.88 4.86 -7.54
CA CYS A 83 -2.10 4.34 -6.42
C CYS A 83 -2.72 3.05 -5.91
N MET A 84 -1.95 1.96 -5.96
CA MET A 84 -2.36 0.65 -5.46
C MET A 84 -1.60 0.33 -4.18
N ILE A 85 -2.32 0.01 -3.11
CA ILE A 85 -1.76 -0.29 -1.79
C ILE A 85 -1.90 -1.79 -1.53
N MET A 86 -0.76 -2.48 -1.41
CA MET A 86 -0.64 -3.93 -1.23
C MET A 86 0.07 -4.28 0.09
N ALA A 87 -0.16 -3.50 1.14
CA ALA A 87 0.55 -3.60 2.42
C ALA A 87 0.32 -4.91 3.20
N ALA A 88 -0.80 -5.57 2.91
CA ALA A 88 -1.36 -6.64 3.74
C ALA A 88 -2.05 -7.72 2.89
N SER A 89 -1.73 -7.78 1.60
CA SER A 89 -2.41 -8.62 0.62
C SER A 89 -2.25 -10.10 0.99
N GLU A 90 -3.36 -10.85 1.03
CA GLU A 90 -3.29 -12.30 1.20
C GLU A 90 -2.41 -12.92 0.10
N PRO A 91 -1.63 -13.99 0.39
CA PRO A 91 -0.63 -14.55 -0.53
C PRO A 91 -1.18 -14.82 -1.95
N ARG A 92 -2.47 -15.17 -2.05
CA ARG A 92 -3.16 -15.45 -3.34
C ARG A 92 -3.28 -14.23 -4.26
N THR A 93 -3.15 -13.03 -3.72
CA THR A 93 -3.13 -11.77 -4.49
C THR A 93 -1.72 -11.28 -4.81
N LEU A 94 -0.66 -12.01 -4.45
CA LEU A 94 0.72 -11.64 -4.80
C LEU A 94 1.24 -12.39 -6.05
N ASP A 95 0.59 -13.49 -6.45
CA ASP A 95 1.00 -14.32 -7.59
C ASP A 95 1.02 -13.56 -8.94
N TRP A 96 0.18 -12.53 -9.11
CA TRP A 96 0.16 -11.72 -10.34
C TRP A 96 1.24 -10.62 -10.38
N VAL A 97 1.71 -10.14 -9.21
CA VAL A 97 2.77 -9.12 -9.12
C VAL A 97 4.15 -9.74 -9.35
N ALA A 98 4.30 -11.03 -9.07
CA ALA A 98 5.54 -11.79 -9.22
C ALA A 98 5.82 -12.28 -10.66
N SER A 99 4.95 -11.96 -11.62
CA SER A 99 5.10 -12.37 -13.04
C SER A 99 5.50 -11.17 -13.91
N PRO A 100 6.80 -11.01 -14.27
CA PRO A 100 7.27 -9.89 -15.10
C PRO A 100 6.68 -9.85 -16.52
N ASN A 101 5.98 -10.88 -16.96
CA ASN A 101 5.57 -11.08 -18.36
C ASN A 101 4.06 -10.97 -18.62
N LEU A 102 3.22 -10.56 -17.66
CA LEU A 102 1.76 -10.50 -17.88
C LEU A 102 1.26 -9.17 -18.49
N LEU A 103 2.13 -8.40 -19.14
CA LEU A 103 1.75 -7.23 -19.94
C LEU A 103 1.71 -7.53 -21.45
N ASP A 104 2.16 -8.72 -21.88
CA ASP A 104 2.23 -9.09 -23.31
C ASP A 104 0.98 -9.84 -23.83
N ASP A 105 0.08 -10.30 -22.96
CA ASP A 105 -1.12 -11.10 -23.34
C ASP A 105 -2.43 -10.28 -23.39
N ILE A 106 -2.34 -8.95 -23.54
CA ILE A 106 -3.50 -8.10 -23.88
C ILE A 106 -3.23 -7.40 -25.23
N MET A 107 -3.14 -8.20 -26.29
CA MET A 107 -3.39 -7.79 -27.68
C MET A 107 -4.24 -8.81 -28.40
#